data_AF-A0A7X5QHI4-F1
#
_entry.id   AF-A0A7X5QHI4-F1
#
_cell.length_a   1.000
_cell.length_b   1.000
_cell.length_c   1.000
_cell.angle_alpha   90.00
_cell.angle_beta   90.00
_cell.angle_gamma   90.00
#
_symmetry.space_group_name_H-M   'P 1'
#
loop_
_entity.id
_entity.type
_entity.pdbx_description
1 polymer ?
#
loop_
_entity_poly.entity_id
_entity_poly.type
_entity_poly.pdbx_seq_one_letter_code
_entity_poly.pdbx_strand_id
1 'polypeptide(L)' 'MTIFTDIEAAIEDARFRSGITGRSFAVLQCKYGSLKVIHDRRVRGKKHSVMFSTKYDKCHSVLLEVGK' A
#
# COMPACT_ATOMS: atom_id res chain seq x y z
N MET A 1 -13.35 5.36 -2.69
CA MET A 1 -11.93 4.94 -2.61
C MET A 1 -11.49 5.14 -1.17
N THR A 2 -11.18 4.07 -0.45
CA THR A 2 -10.80 4.14 0.97
C THR A 2 -9.40 4.75 1.12
N ILE A 3 -9.26 5.70 2.04
CA ILE A 3 -7.98 6.30 2.44
C ILE A 3 -7.71 5.81 3.86
N PHE A 4 -6.50 5.33 4.10
CA PHE A 4 -6.09 4.84 5.42
C PHE A 4 -5.07 5.80 6.02
N THR A 5 -5.04 5.88 7.34
CA THR A 5 -3.99 6.58 8.11
C THR A 5 -3.14 5.60 8.92
N ASP A 6 -3.67 4.40 9.15
CA ASP A 6 -2.98 3.29 9.80
C ASP A 6 -2.51 2.25 8.77
N ILE A 7 -1.27 1.80 8.92
CA ILE A 7 -0.63 0.88 7.97
C ILE A 7 -1.13 -0.55 8.13
N GLU A 8 -1.42 -1.00 9.36
CA GLU A 8 -1.89 -2.36 9.61
C GLU A 8 -3.28 -2.56 8.98
N ALA A 9 -4.20 -1.62 9.21
CA ALA A 9 -5.52 -1.61 8.58
C ALA A 9 -5.44 -1.60 7.04
N ALA A 10 -4.49 -0.87 6.47
CA ALA A 10 -4.29 -0.84 5.02
C ALA A 10 -3.75 -2.17 4.47
N ILE A 11 -2.86 -2.85 5.22
CA ILE A 11 -2.33 -4.17 4.85
C ILE A 11 -3.43 -5.24 4.94
N GLU A 12 -4.23 -5.22 5.99
CA GLU A 12 -5.36 -6.15 6.15
C GLU A 12 -6.37 -6.01 5.02
N ASP A 13 -6.77 -4.78 4.67
CA ASP A 13 -7.65 -4.52 3.53
C ASP A 13 -7.03 -4.99 2.21
N ALA A 14 -5.72 -4.80 2.01
CA ALA A 14 -5.03 -5.31 0.83
C ALA A 14 -5.06 -6.84 0.75
N ARG A 15 -4.79 -7.54 1.86
CA ARG A 15 -4.85 -9.01 1.96
C ARG A 15 -6.26 -9.53 1.73
N PHE A 16 -7.26 -8.92 2.38
CA PHE A 16 -8.67 -9.26 2.21
C PHE A 16 -9.11 -9.17 0.76
N ARG A 17 -8.82 -8.05 0.08
CA ARG A 17 -9.12 -7.86 -1.35
C ARG A 17 -8.37 -8.83 -2.25
N SER A 18 -7.11 -9.12 -1.91
CA SER A 18 -6.32 -10.13 -2.62
C SER A 18 -6.95 -11.51 -2.50
N GLY A 19 -7.42 -11.90 -1.31
CA GLY A 19 -8.10 -13.17 -1.06
C GLY A 19 -9.43 -13.30 -1.82
N ILE A 20 -10.22 -12.22 -1.90
CA ILE A 20 -11.50 -12.23 -2.63
C ILE A 20 -11.30 -12.29 -4.14
N THR A 21 -10.33 -11.54 -4.67
CA THR A 21 -10.22 -11.33 -6.12
C THR A 21 -9.16 -12.20 -6.79
N GLY A 22 -8.28 -12.85 -6.02
CA GLY A 22 -7.10 -13.57 -6.51
C GLY A 22 -6.06 -12.66 -7.18
N ARG A 23 -6.17 -11.33 -7.04
CA ARG A 23 -5.29 -10.34 -7.67
C ARG A 23 -4.38 -9.69 -6.64
N SER A 24 -3.17 -9.35 -7.05
CA SER A 24 -2.23 -8.63 -6.18
C SER A 24 -2.61 -7.15 -5.99
N PHE A 25 -2.45 -6.69 -4.75
CA PHE A 25 -2.63 -5.31 -4.33
C PHE A 25 -1.36 -4.78 -3.67
N ALA A 26 -1.22 -3.46 -3.65
CA ALA A 26 -0.16 -2.75 -2.99
C ALA A 26 -0.72 -1.61 -2.14
N VAL A 27 -0.09 -1.38 -0.99
CA VAL A 27 -0.30 -0.19 -0.15
C VAL A 27 0.71 0.86 -0.57
N LEU A 28 0.22 2.04 -0.93
CA LEU A 28 1.02 3.20 -1.28
C LEU A 28 0.97 4.24 -0.18
N GLN A 29 2.12 4.82 0.17
CA GLN A 29 2.18 6.07 0.91
C GLN A 29 2.02 7.25 -0.06
N CYS A 30 0.96 7.99 0.17
CA CYS A 30 0.63 9.23 -0.52
C CYS A 30 1.10 10.43 0.33
N LYS A 31 0.86 11.64 -0.18
CA LYS A 31 1.21 12.88 0.55
C LYS A 31 0.56 12.91 1.94
N TYR A 32 1.23 13.57 2.88
CA TYR A 32 0.77 13.77 4.26
C TYR A 32 0.51 12.48 5.04
N GLY A 33 1.27 11.41 4.77
CA GLY A 33 1.15 10.13 5.48
C GLY A 33 -0.11 9.32 5.15
N SER A 34 -0.97 9.79 4.24
CA SER A 34 -2.15 9.04 3.81
C SER A 34 -1.77 7.79 3.04
N LEU A 35 -2.51 6.71 3.23
CA LEU A 35 -2.25 5.41 2.63
C LEU A 35 -3.38 5.02 1.67
N LYS A 36 -3.01 4.37 0.56
CA LYS A 36 -3.97 3.88 -0.45
C LYS A 36 -3.67 2.45 -0.86
N VAL A 37 -4.71 1.62 -0.87
CA VAL A 37 -4.67 0.27 -1.42
C VAL A 37 -5.06 0.30 -2.89
N ILE A 38 -4.17 -0.16 -3.77
CA ILE A 38 -4.41 -0.21 -5.22
C ILE A 38 -3.99 -1.55 -5.81
N HIS A 39 -4.52 -1.90 -6.99
CA HIS A 39 -4.01 -3.04 -7.74
C HIS A 39 -2.54 -2.84 -8.11
N ASP A 40 -1.74 -3.90 -7.97
CA ASP A 40 -0.29 -3.88 -8.26
C ASP A 40 0.02 -3.39 -9.68
N ARG A 41 -0.81 -3.80 -10.67
CA ARG A 41 -0.68 -3.33 -12.07
C ARG A 41 -0.82 -1.81 -12.23
N ARG A 42 -1.49 -1.13 -11.31
CA ARG A 42 -1.70 0.33 -11.31
C ARG A 42 -0.64 1.09 -10.49
N VAL A 43 0.33 0.37 -9.91
CA VAL A 43 1.48 0.97 -9.22
C VAL A 43 2.45 1.57 -10.23
N ARG A 44 2.70 0.87 -11.35
CA ARG A 44 3.55 1.37 -12.45
C ARG A 44 3.02 2.72 -12.95
N GLY A 45 3.86 3.76 -12.82
CA GLY A 45 3.53 5.13 -13.24
C GLY A 45 3.10 6.07 -12.10
N LYS A 46 2.95 5.59 -10.86
CA LYS A 46 2.69 6.45 -9.69
C LYS A 46 3.98 6.86 -9.00
N LYS A 47 4.12 8.16 -8.68
CA LYS A 47 5.21 8.73 -7.87
C LYS A 47 4.96 8.57 -6.36
N HIS A 48 4.52 7.39 -5.93
CA HIS A 48 4.23 7.10 -4.52
C HIS A 48 5.08 5.92 -4.05
N SER A 49 5.55 6.00 -2.81
CA SER A 49 6.32 4.92 -2.19
C SER A 49 5.40 3.73 -1.91
N VAL A 50 5.83 2.53 -2.31
CA VAL A 50 5.12 1.29 -2.00
C VAL A 50 5.53 0.86 -0.59
N MET A 51 4.56 0.80 0.32
CA MET A 51 4.76 0.36 1.70
C MET A 51 4.63 -1.17 1.84
N PHE A 52 3.77 -1.78 1.03
CA PHE A 52 3.48 -3.21 1.10
C PHE A 52 2.93 -3.71 -0.24
N SER A 53 3.17 -4.98 -0.57
CA SER A 53 2.55 -5.66 -1.71
C SER A 53 2.15 -7.09 -1.35
N THR A 54 0.91 -7.47 -1.64
CA THR A 54 0.42 -8.84 -1.43
C THR A 54 1.05 -9.84 -2.39
N LYS A 55 1.68 -9.39 -3.48
CA LYS A 55 2.37 -10.27 -4.43
C LYS A 55 3.54 -11.01 -3.78
N TYR A 56 4.23 -10.34 -2.87
CA TYR A 56 5.37 -10.90 -2.15
C TYR A 56 5.07 -11.09 -0.66
N ASP A 57 3.91 -10.59 -0.21
CA ASP A 57 3.49 -10.48 1.19
C ASP A 57 4.59 -9.93 2.11
N LYS A 58 5.37 -8.97 1.58
CA LYS A 58 6.47 -8.33 2.29
C LYS A 58 6.14 -6.87 2.54
N CYS A 59 6.36 -6.42 3.77
CA CYS A 59 6.43 -5.00 4.07
C CYS A 59 7.73 -4.46 3.47
N HIS A 60 7.60 -3.45 2.62
CA HIS A 60 8.74 -2.69 2.14
C HIS A 60 8.97 -1.60 3.19
N SER A 61 10.09 -1.67 3.92
CA SER A 61 10.47 -0.62 4.85
C SER A 61 10.62 0.69 4.08
N VAL A 62 9.65 1.60 4.20
CA VAL A 62 9.79 2.94 3.64
C VAL A 62 10.37 3.82 4.72
N LEU A 63 11.49 4.45 4.37
CA LEU A 63 12.19 5.44 5.16
C LEU A 63 11.18 6.44 5.74
N LEU A 64 11.14 6.52 7.07
CA LEU A 64 10.61 7.67 7.77
C LEU A 64 11.30 8.91 7.17
N GLU A 65 10.54 9.82 6.57
CA GLU A 65 11.03 11.17 6.38
C GLU A 65 11.24 11.75 7.77
N VAL A 66 12.45 11.57 8.32
CA VAL A 66 12.91 12.27 9.51
C VAL A 66 12.97 13.74 9.09
N GLY A 67 11.98 14.51 9.55
CA GLY A 67 11.94 15.95 9.36
C GLY A 67 13.27 16.57 9.79
N LYS A 68 13.93 17.23 8.85
CA LYS A 68 14.97 18.22 9.13
C LYS A 68 14.32 19.58 9.34
#